data_AF-A0A3B9Y0K8-F1
#
_entry.id   AF-A0A3B9Y0K8-F1
#
_cell.length_a   1.000
_cell.length_b   1.000
_cell.length_c   1.000
_cell.angle_alpha   90.00
_cell.angle_beta   90.00
_cell.angle_gamma   90.00
#
_symmetry.space_group_name_H-M   'P 1'
#
loop_
_entity.id
_entity.type
_entity.pdbx_description
1 polymer ?
#
loop_
_entity_poly.entity_id
_entity_poly.type
_entity_poly.pdbx_seq_one_letter_code
_entity_poly.pdbx_strand_id
1 'polypeptide(L)'
;RDEKAKVMRAITLLSPEDVAKRTVRGQYSSGIINGQQQEGYKEEKGVTPDSQTETFVALKLFLENWRWADVPFYIRTGKALPKRSTEVTIQFKRVPHMLYKPSETKGLVPNRLTIRIQPDEGMSLKFAAKIPGAARHLSDVDMNFSYAEAFGIESPDAYERLIADCMIGDSTLFIRRD
;
A
#
# COMPACT_ATOMS: atom_id res chain seq x y z
N ARG A 1 -16.45 14.87 2.55
CA ARG A 1 -16.50 13.78 3.55
C ARG A 1 -17.54 12.72 3.18
N ASP A 2 -18.69 13.11 2.61
CA ASP A 2 -19.73 12.15 2.16
C ASP A 2 -19.23 11.11 1.16
N GLU A 3 -18.34 11.48 0.23
CA GLU A 3 -17.74 10.53 -0.71
C GLU A 3 -16.89 9.45 -0.02
N LYS A 4 -16.20 9.78 1.09
CA LYS A 4 -15.49 8.78 1.90
C LYS A 4 -16.49 7.80 2.52
N ALA A 5 -17.58 8.32 3.10
CA ALA A 5 -18.62 7.49 3.69
C ALA A 5 -19.33 6.59 2.67
N LYS A 6 -19.56 7.08 1.44
CA LYS A 6 -20.11 6.26 0.33
C LYS A 6 -19.20 5.08 -0.01
N VAL A 7 -17.88 5.29 -0.05
CA VAL A 7 -16.93 4.20 -0.29
C VAL A 7 -16.92 3.20 0.86
N MET A 8 -16.92 3.66 2.11
CA MET A 8 -16.94 2.78 3.29
C MET A 8 -18.20 1.89 3.31
N ARG A 9 -19.36 2.44 2.97
CA ARG A 9 -20.62 1.68 2.86
C ARG A 9 -20.64 0.68 1.70
N ALA A 10 -19.80 0.87 0.68
CA ALA A 10 -19.70 -0.05 -0.44
C ALA A 10 -18.76 -1.23 -0.17
N ILE A 11 -18.08 -1.31 0.98
CA ILE A 11 -17.21 -2.45 1.30
C ILE A 11 -18.09 -3.69 1.53
N THR A 12 -17.85 -4.74 0.74
CA THR A 12 -18.53 -6.04 0.95
C THR A 12 -18.14 -6.62 2.31
N LEU A 13 -19.13 -6.92 3.15
CA LEU A 13 -18.92 -7.63 4.41
C LEU A 13 -18.45 -9.06 4.14
N LEU A 14 -17.43 -9.50 4.88
CA LEU A 14 -16.86 -10.85 4.71
C LEU A 14 -17.65 -11.87 5.52
N SER A 15 -18.15 -12.91 4.87
CA SER A 15 -18.64 -14.11 5.55
C SER A 15 -17.47 -14.87 6.21
N PRO A 16 -17.71 -15.79 7.16
CA PRO A 16 -16.64 -16.61 7.73
C PRO A 16 -15.83 -17.39 6.69
N GLU A 17 -16.48 -17.87 5.62
CA GLU A 17 -15.82 -18.54 4.51
C GLU A 17 -14.94 -17.56 3.70
N ASP A 18 -15.43 -16.34 3.46
CA ASP A 18 -14.63 -15.31 2.81
C ASP A 18 -13.44 -14.88 3.65
N VAL A 19 -13.60 -14.79 4.97
CA VAL A 19 -12.48 -14.51 5.88
C VAL A 19 -11.38 -15.55 5.70
N ALA A 20 -11.72 -16.84 5.67
CA ALA A 20 -10.74 -17.91 5.45
C ALA A 20 -10.03 -17.84 4.08
N LYS A 21 -10.71 -17.36 3.03
CA LYS A 21 -10.16 -17.30 1.65
C LYS A 21 -9.47 -15.98 1.31
N ARG A 22 -9.84 -14.89 1.97
CA ARG A 22 -9.47 -13.51 1.59
C ARG A 22 -8.64 -12.79 2.64
N THR A 23 -8.34 -13.44 3.75
CA THR A 23 -7.49 -12.89 4.80
C THR A 23 -6.32 -13.80 5.10
N VAL A 24 -5.20 -13.21 5.48
CA VAL A 24 -4.05 -13.90 6.04
C VAL A 24 -3.70 -13.19 7.33
N ARG A 25 -3.54 -13.97 8.39
CA ARG A 25 -3.13 -13.50 9.72
C ARG A 25 -1.75 -14.08 10.01
N GLY A 26 -0.90 -13.29 10.66
CA GLY A 26 0.44 -13.72 11.03
C GLY A 26 0.81 -13.19 12.41
N GLN A 27 1.71 -13.90 13.07
CA GLN A 27 2.34 -13.50 14.32
C GLN A 27 3.84 -13.68 14.14
N TYR A 28 4.64 -12.65 14.42
CA TYR A 28 6.09 -12.73 14.24
C TYR A 28 6.70 -13.68 15.28
N SER A 29 7.61 -14.53 14.81
CA SER A 29 8.49 -15.32 15.65
C SER A 29 9.80 -14.57 15.89
N SER A 30 10.66 -15.12 16.74
CA SER A 30 12.01 -14.63 16.90
C SER A 30 12.76 -14.61 15.57
N GLY A 31 13.69 -13.68 15.44
CA GLY A 31 14.40 -13.44 14.19
C GLY A 31 15.46 -12.36 14.33
N ILE A 32 15.99 -11.91 13.20
CA ILE A 32 17.01 -10.85 13.16
C ILE A 32 16.44 -9.66 12.37
N ILE A 33 16.44 -8.49 12.99
CA ILE A 33 16.05 -7.22 12.36
C ILE A 33 17.21 -6.24 12.52
N ASN A 34 17.69 -5.68 11.42
CA ASN A 34 18.85 -4.76 11.40
C ASN A 34 20.08 -5.33 12.13
N GLY A 35 20.31 -6.64 12.02
CA GLY A 35 21.44 -7.34 12.66
C GLY A 35 21.26 -7.60 14.16
N GLN A 36 20.13 -7.22 14.75
CA GLN A 36 19.83 -7.47 16.16
C GLN A 36 18.84 -8.63 16.29
N GLN A 37 19.13 -9.54 17.22
CA GLN A 37 18.20 -10.59 17.61
C GLN A 37 16.93 -9.94 18.20
N GLN A 38 15.77 -10.38 17.74
CA GLN A 38 14.47 -9.98 18.25
C GLN A 38 13.77 -11.22 18.78
N GLU A 39 13.13 -11.07 19.93
CA GLU A 39 12.28 -12.09 20.54
C GLU A 39 11.01 -12.28 19.70
N GLY A 40 10.38 -13.44 19.82
CA GLY A 40 9.07 -13.68 19.21
C GLY A 40 7.97 -12.94 19.98
N TYR A 41 6.84 -12.65 19.33
CA TYR A 41 5.76 -11.89 19.97
C TYR A 41 5.27 -12.52 21.29
N LYS A 42 5.30 -13.86 21.39
CA LYS A 42 4.90 -14.62 22.58
C LYS A 42 5.92 -14.61 23.72
N GLU A 43 7.15 -14.17 23.43
CA GLU A 43 8.25 -14.04 24.39
C GLU A 43 8.30 -12.63 24.99
N GLU A 44 7.66 -11.65 24.32
CA GLU A 44 7.59 -10.26 24.76
C GLU A 44 7.00 -10.10 26.16
N LYS A 45 7.56 -9.17 26.93
CA LYS A 45 7.08 -8.86 28.28
C LYS A 45 5.61 -8.43 28.25
N GLY A 46 4.77 -9.18 28.96
CA GLY A 46 3.33 -8.89 29.08
C GLY A 46 2.45 -9.59 28.03
N VAL A 47 3.04 -10.42 27.15
CA VAL A 47 2.28 -11.29 26.25
C VAL A 47 2.18 -12.69 26.84
N THR A 48 1.01 -13.32 26.72
CA THR A 48 0.83 -14.71 27.18
C THR A 48 1.40 -15.70 26.15
N PRO A 49 2.02 -16.81 26.57
CA PRO A 49 2.59 -17.80 25.64
C PRO A 49 1.58 -18.46 24.68
N ASP A 50 0.30 -18.47 25.05
CA ASP A 50 -0.81 -19.02 24.27
C ASP A 50 -1.52 -17.97 23.39
N SER A 51 -1.06 -16.71 23.41
CA SER A 51 -1.68 -15.59 22.69
C SER A 51 -1.88 -15.88 21.20
N GLN A 52 -3.10 -15.63 20.74
CA GLN A 52 -3.51 -15.75 19.33
C GLN A 52 -3.58 -14.39 18.63
N THR A 53 -3.09 -13.32 19.28
CA THR A 53 -3.09 -11.96 18.74
C THR A 53 -2.15 -11.85 17.54
N GLU A 54 -2.66 -11.30 16.46
CA GLU A 54 -1.93 -11.10 15.22
C GLU A 54 -1.02 -9.88 15.31
N THR A 55 0.15 -10.00 14.70
CA THR A 55 1.07 -8.88 14.49
C THR A 55 1.20 -8.54 13.01
N PHE A 56 0.51 -9.27 12.14
CA PHE A 56 0.43 -9.04 10.70
C PHE A 56 -0.94 -9.44 10.18
N VAL A 57 -1.48 -8.65 9.25
CA VAL A 57 -2.69 -8.99 8.51
C VAL A 57 -2.55 -8.58 7.04
N ALA A 58 -3.05 -9.44 6.15
CA ALA A 58 -3.31 -9.12 4.75
C ALA A 58 -4.79 -9.38 4.44
N LEU A 59 -5.45 -8.44 3.77
CA LEU A 59 -6.87 -8.51 3.42
C LEU A 59 -7.03 -8.29 1.92
N LYS A 60 -7.98 -9.01 1.32
CA LYS A 60 -8.51 -8.76 -0.02
C LYS A 60 -9.98 -8.36 0.08
N LEU A 61 -10.27 -7.11 -0.24
CA LEU A 61 -11.61 -6.52 -0.19
C LEU A 61 -12.12 -6.21 -1.61
N PHE A 62 -13.43 -6.09 -1.73
CA PHE A 62 -14.11 -5.60 -2.93
C PHE A 62 -15.07 -4.47 -2.54
N LEU A 63 -15.31 -3.56 -3.48
CA LEU A 63 -16.25 -2.45 -3.30
C LEU A 63 -17.42 -2.64 -4.27
N GLU A 64 -18.64 -2.70 -3.74
CA GLU A 64 -19.89 -2.82 -4.49
C GLU A 64 -20.33 -1.45 -5.01
N ASN A 65 -19.61 -0.96 -6.01
CA ASN A 65 -20.03 0.18 -6.82
C ASN A 65 -19.55 0.03 -8.26
N TRP A 66 -20.15 0.80 -9.16
CA TRP A 66 -19.87 0.71 -10.59
C TRP A 66 -18.40 0.98 -10.95
N ARG A 67 -17.72 1.86 -10.20
CA ARG A 67 -16.34 2.27 -10.51
C ARG A 67 -15.33 1.19 -10.14
N TRP A 68 -15.59 0.44 -9.07
CA TRP A 68 -14.67 -0.51 -8.47
C TRP A 68 -15.13 -1.97 -8.57
N ALA A 69 -16.17 -2.23 -9.38
CA ALA A 69 -16.63 -3.58 -9.68
C ALA A 69 -15.46 -4.46 -10.15
N ASP A 70 -15.34 -5.64 -9.54
CA ASP A 70 -14.29 -6.64 -9.78
C ASP A 70 -12.85 -6.17 -9.55
N VAL A 71 -12.63 -4.99 -8.94
CA VAL A 71 -11.29 -4.50 -8.58
C VAL A 71 -10.97 -4.90 -7.14
N PRO A 72 -9.99 -5.78 -6.90
CA PRO A 72 -9.61 -6.16 -5.55
C PRO A 72 -8.76 -5.06 -4.89
N PHE A 73 -9.12 -4.71 -3.66
CA PHE A 73 -8.32 -3.86 -2.78
C PHE A 73 -7.52 -4.74 -1.82
N TYR A 74 -6.20 -4.65 -1.90
CA TYR A 74 -5.32 -5.35 -0.97
C TYR A 74 -4.84 -4.40 0.12
N ILE A 75 -5.04 -4.79 1.38
CA ILE A 75 -4.54 -4.06 2.54
C ILE A 75 -3.57 -4.97 3.27
N ARG A 76 -2.37 -4.48 3.59
CA ARG A 76 -1.37 -5.21 4.36
C ARG A 76 -0.80 -4.30 5.43
N THR A 77 -0.69 -4.80 6.64
CA THR A 77 -0.03 -4.11 7.75
C THR A 77 0.57 -5.13 8.70
N GLY A 78 1.67 -4.78 9.34
CA GLY A 78 2.27 -5.61 10.36
C GLY A 78 3.47 -4.98 11.03
N LYS A 79 3.92 -5.63 12.09
CA LYS A 79 5.12 -5.30 12.87
C LYS A 79 6.25 -6.27 12.55
N ALA A 80 7.47 -5.92 12.95
CA ALA A 80 8.66 -6.74 12.73
C ALA A 80 8.91 -7.08 11.23
N LEU A 81 8.55 -6.16 10.34
CA LEU A 81 8.76 -6.28 8.90
C LEU A 81 10.13 -5.68 8.48
N PRO A 82 10.68 -6.05 7.32
CA PRO A 82 12.04 -5.64 6.91
C PRO A 82 12.24 -4.13 6.76
N LYS A 83 11.18 -3.36 6.51
CA LYS A 83 11.24 -1.91 6.32
C LYS A 83 9.97 -1.25 6.86
N ARG A 84 10.12 -0.09 7.52
CA ARG A 84 8.99 0.83 7.77
C ARG A 84 8.58 1.48 6.45
N SER A 85 7.33 1.28 6.03
CA SER A 85 6.77 1.91 4.85
C SER A 85 5.26 2.05 4.98
N THR A 86 4.72 3.15 4.49
CA THR A 86 3.30 3.41 4.26
C THR A 86 3.17 3.88 2.82
N GLU A 87 2.51 3.08 1.98
CA GLU A 87 2.39 3.35 0.56
C GLU A 87 1.04 2.91 0.02
N VAL A 88 0.59 3.58 -1.05
CA VAL A 88 -0.56 3.19 -1.85
C VAL A 88 -0.06 2.84 -3.24
N THR A 89 -0.27 1.59 -3.65
CA THR A 89 0.14 1.11 -4.98
C THR A 89 -1.08 0.79 -5.82
N ILE A 90 -1.21 1.46 -6.96
CA ILE A 90 -2.23 1.23 -7.98
C ILE A 90 -1.59 0.48 -9.13
N GLN A 91 -2.01 -0.77 -9.34
CA GLN A 91 -1.58 -1.57 -10.49
C GLN A 91 -2.63 -1.49 -11.60
N PHE A 92 -2.21 -1.05 -12.79
CA PHE A 92 -3.08 -0.97 -13.95
C PHE A 92 -3.25 -2.36 -14.59
N LYS A 93 -4.33 -2.54 -15.38
CA LYS A 93 -4.48 -3.73 -16.21
C LYS A 93 -3.39 -3.74 -17.28
N ARG A 94 -2.93 -4.94 -17.66
CA ARG A 94 -2.02 -5.09 -18.80
C ARG A 94 -2.72 -4.61 -20.07
N VAL A 95 -1.98 -3.96 -20.96
CA VAL A 95 -2.50 -3.55 -22.26
C VAL A 95 -2.92 -4.81 -23.04
N PRO A 96 -4.19 -4.93 -23.47
CA PRO A 96 -4.70 -6.15 -24.09
C PRO A 96 -4.12 -6.40 -25.48
N HIS A 97 -3.86 -5.34 -26.25
CA HIS A 97 -3.26 -5.40 -27.59
C HIS A 97 -1.93 -4.66 -27.60
N MET A 98 -0.84 -5.41 -27.49
CA MET A 98 0.49 -4.86 -27.65
C MET A 98 0.91 -4.96 -29.12
N LEU A 99 1.42 -3.86 -29.68
CA LEU A 99 2.01 -3.82 -31.02
C LEU A 99 3.36 -4.55 -31.12
N TYR A 100 3.84 -5.08 -29.98
CA TYR A 100 5.11 -5.80 -29.82
C TYR A 100 4.83 -7.29 -29.62
N LYS A 101 5.71 -8.14 -30.17
CA LYS A 101 5.63 -9.60 -30.03
C LYS A 101 5.81 -10.03 -28.56
N PRO A 102 5.32 -11.22 -28.17
CA PRO A 102 5.57 -11.76 -26.83
C PRO A 102 7.07 -11.84 -26.46
N SER A 103 7.94 -12.14 -27.43
CA SER A 103 9.41 -12.14 -27.24
C SER A 103 10.00 -10.75 -27.00
N GLU A 104 9.34 -9.70 -27.49
CA GLU A 104 9.73 -8.30 -27.37
C GLU A 104 9.21 -7.64 -26.07
N THR A 105 8.28 -8.31 -25.39
CA THR A 105 7.60 -7.86 -24.15
C THR A 105 7.84 -8.79 -22.97
N LYS A 106 8.83 -9.69 -23.09
CA LYS A 106 9.16 -10.67 -22.05
C LYS A 106 9.61 -9.94 -20.78
N GLY A 107 8.93 -10.22 -19.68
CA GLY A 107 9.26 -9.65 -18.37
C GLY A 107 8.59 -8.31 -18.06
N LEU A 108 7.84 -7.69 -18.99
CA LEU A 108 7.09 -6.47 -18.70
C LEU A 108 6.04 -6.72 -17.62
N VAL A 109 6.04 -5.88 -16.60
CA VAL A 109 4.96 -5.85 -15.60
C VAL A 109 3.88 -4.86 -16.02
N PRO A 110 2.63 -5.01 -15.55
CA PRO A 110 1.64 -3.96 -15.72
C PRO A 110 2.10 -2.65 -15.08
N ASN A 111 1.71 -1.52 -15.67
CA ASN A 111 2.04 -0.21 -15.13
C ASN A 111 1.65 -0.10 -13.66
N ARG A 112 2.43 0.66 -12.89
CA ARG A 112 2.22 0.82 -11.45
C ARG A 112 2.46 2.25 -11.03
N LEU A 113 1.48 2.85 -10.37
CA LEU A 113 1.64 4.11 -9.65
C LEU A 113 1.76 3.81 -8.17
N THR A 114 2.90 4.15 -7.57
CA THR A 114 3.13 4.00 -6.13
C THR A 114 3.27 5.38 -5.51
N ILE A 115 2.42 5.66 -4.53
CA ILE A 115 2.42 6.89 -3.73
C ILE A 115 3.01 6.52 -2.36
N ARG A 116 4.16 7.09 -2.01
CA ARG A 116 4.82 6.90 -0.72
C ARG A 116 4.37 7.98 0.25
N ILE A 117 3.78 7.56 1.37
CA ILE A 117 3.25 8.44 2.41
C ILE A 117 4.29 8.66 3.51
N GLN A 118 5.02 7.62 3.92
CA GLN A 118 6.16 7.73 4.85
C GLN A 118 6.92 6.40 4.93
N PRO A 119 8.25 6.42 5.17
CA PRO A 119 9.15 7.55 4.97
C PRO A 119 9.33 7.82 3.46
N ASP A 120 10.16 8.82 3.13
CA ASP A 120 10.58 9.15 1.76
C ASP A 120 9.38 9.55 0.86
N GLU A 121 8.65 10.58 1.31
CA GLU A 121 7.44 11.10 0.69
C GLU A 121 7.67 11.40 -0.79
N GLY A 122 6.78 10.86 -1.64
CA GLY A 122 6.91 11.04 -3.07
C GLY A 122 6.02 10.09 -3.86
N MET A 123 6.30 9.98 -5.14
CA MET A 123 5.60 9.03 -6.01
C MET A 123 6.55 8.39 -7.01
N SER A 124 6.18 7.22 -7.51
CA SER A 124 6.82 6.61 -8.67
C SER A 124 5.80 6.03 -9.63
N LEU A 125 6.04 6.22 -10.92
CA LEU A 125 5.29 5.59 -12.00
C LEU A 125 6.21 4.64 -12.76
N LYS A 126 5.94 3.34 -12.66
CA LYS A 126 6.58 2.30 -13.45
C LYS A 126 5.77 2.03 -14.71
N PHE A 127 6.42 2.09 -15.87
CA PHE A 127 5.80 1.83 -17.17
C PHE A 127 6.82 1.30 -18.18
N ALA A 128 6.33 0.67 -19.25
CA ALA A 128 7.20 0.15 -20.31
C ALA A 128 7.66 1.25 -21.27
N ALA A 129 8.94 1.28 -21.59
CA ALA A 129 9.54 2.15 -22.60
C ALA A 129 10.45 1.35 -23.54
N LYS A 130 10.62 1.85 -24.77
CA LYS A 130 11.54 1.25 -25.75
C LYS A 130 12.98 1.46 -25.29
N ILE A 131 13.74 0.38 -25.26
CA ILE A 131 15.19 0.45 -25.06
C ILE A 131 15.81 1.23 -26.24
N PRO A 132 16.61 2.28 -26.00
CA PRO A 132 17.32 2.97 -27.06
C PRO A 132 18.14 1.99 -27.91
N GLY A 133 18.01 2.09 -29.24
CA GLY A 133 18.68 1.20 -30.19
C GLY A 133 17.80 0.71 -31.34
N ALA A 134 18.37 -0.14 -32.19
CA ALA A 134 17.70 -0.69 -33.37
C ALA A 134 16.71 -1.82 -33.02
N ALA A 135 16.97 -2.56 -31.94
CA ALA A 135 16.09 -3.63 -31.49
C ALA A 135 14.76 -3.09 -30.95
N ARG A 136 13.68 -3.84 -31.16
CA ARG A 136 12.32 -3.50 -30.70
C ARG A 136 12.01 -4.13 -29.34
N HIS A 137 12.92 -3.96 -28.38
CA HIS A 137 12.70 -4.44 -27.02
C HIS A 137 12.15 -3.34 -26.13
N LEU A 138 11.18 -3.71 -25.29
CA LEU A 138 10.67 -2.88 -24.22
C LEU A 138 11.32 -3.27 -22.89
N SER A 139 11.54 -2.29 -22.03
CA SER A 139 11.94 -2.47 -20.64
C SER A 139 11.05 -1.62 -19.75
N ASP A 140 10.84 -2.06 -18.52
CA ASP A 140 10.23 -1.22 -17.51
C ASP A 140 11.19 -0.09 -17.13
N VAL A 141 10.67 1.12 -17.02
CA VAL A 141 11.37 2.31 -16.52
C VAL A 141 10.55 2.93 -15.40
N ASP A 142 11.23 3.66 -14.51
CA ASP A 142 10.62 4.35 -13.38
C ASP A 142 10.75 5.87 -13.55
N MET A 143 9.61 6.57 -13.51
CA MET A 143 9.59 8.02 -13.29
C MET A 143 9.37 8.26 -11.81
N ASN A 144 10.30 8.98 -11.16
CA ASN A 144 10.30 9.19 -9.73
C ASN A 144 10.17 10.68 -9.38
N PHE A 145 9.45 10.95 -8.31
CA PHE A 145 9.37 12.24 -7.65
C PHE A 145 9.57 12.04 -6.14
N SER A 146 10.35 12.93 -5.52
CA SER A 146 10.69 12.95 -4.11
C SER A 146 10.51 14.36 -3.56
N TYR A 147 9.77 14.53 -2.46
CA TYR A 147 9.61 15.83 -1.81
C TYR A 147 10.94 16.38 -1.29
N ALA A 148 11.76 15.52 -0.69
CA ALA A 148 13.07 15.89 -0.17
C ALA A 148 13.99 16.42 -1.28
N GLU A 149 14.02 15.77 -2.44
CA GLU A 149 14.85 16.20 -3.58
C GLU A 149 14.30 17.47 -4.25
N ALA A 150 12.97 17.60 -4.37
CA ALA A 150 12.36 18.70 -5.09
C ALA A 150 12.30 20.00 -4.28
N PHE A 151 12.10 19.91 -2.95
CA PHE A 151 11.83 21.07 -2.11
C PHE A 151 12.79 21.23 -0.93
N GLY A 152 13.56 20.20 -0.56
CA GLY A 152 14.52 20.26 0.55
C GLY A 152 13.89 20.55 1.92
N ILE A 153 12.58 20.38 2.05
CA ILE A 153 11.80 20.70 3.25
C ILE A 153 11.19 19.40 3.77
N GLU A 154 11.38 19.13 5.05
CA GLU A 154 10.65 18.07 5.74
C GLU A 154 9.18 18.45 5.89
N SER A 155 8.28 17.51 5.64
CA SER A 155 6.85 17.74 5.83
C SER A 155 6.57 18.03 7.32
N PRO A 156 5.70 19.00 7.64
CA PRO A 156 5.35 19.30 9.04
C PRO A 156 4.76 18.07 9.72
N ASP A 157 4.94 17.97 11.03
CA ASP A 157 4.40 16.87 11.81
C ASP A 157 2.87 16.79 11.67
N ALA A 158 2.33 15.56 11.69
CA ALA A 158 0.91 15.34 11.52
C ALA A 158 0.06 16.11 12.55
N TYR A 159 0.54 16.26 13.79
CA TYR A 159 -0.18 17.01 14.83
C TYR A 159 -0.14 18.51 14.61
N GLU A 160 0.97 19.08 14.11
CA GLU A 160 1.04 20.51 13.79
C GLU A 160 -0.06 20.89 12.79
N ARG A 161 -0.20 20.08 11.73
CA ARG A 161 -1.23 20.30 10.72
C ARG A 161 -2.64 20.17 11.30
N LEU A 162 -2.91 19.11 12.06
CA LEU A 162 -4.24 18.88 12.63
C LEU A 162 -4.64 19.95 13.65
N ILE A 163 -3.69 20.43 14.48
CA ILE A 163 -3.94 21.51 15.43
C ILE A 163 -4.24 22.82 14.69
N ALA A 164 -3.47 23.14 13.65
CA ALA A 164 -3.74 24.31 12.82
C ALA A 164 -5.13 24.24 12.15
N ASP A 165 -5.49 23.08 11.59
CA ASP A 165 -6.81 22.85 10.98
C ASP A 165 -7.94 23.00 12.02
N CYS A 166 -7.75 22.53 13.26
CA CYS A 166 -8.67 22.76 14.38
C CYS A 166 -8.88 24.25 14.68
N MET A 167 -7.80 25.04 14.71
CA MET A 167 -7.86 26.48 15.03
C MET A 167 -8.65 27.28 13.99
N ILE A 168 -8.61 26.86 12.72
CA ILE A 168 -9.34 27.51 11.63
C ILE A 168 -10.71 26.87 11.35
N GLY A 169 -11.09 25.82 12.11
CA GLY A 169 -12.36 25.11 11.96
C GLY A 169 -12.45 24.20 10.73
N ASP A 170 -11.33 23.79 10.13
CA ASP A 170 -11.32 22.85 9.00
C ASP A 170 -11.43 21.40 9.51
N SER A 171 -12.54 20.74 9.17
CA SER A 171 -12.82 19.36 9.59
C SER A 171 -12.49 18.30 8.52
N THR A 172 -11.79 18.67 7.45
CA THR A 172 -11.58 17.81 6.26
C THR A 172 -10.74 16.56 6.55
N LEU A 173 -9.73 16.68 7.43
CA LEU A 173 -8.84 15.59 7.83
C LEU A 173 -9.34 14.80 9.06
N PHE A 174 -10.46 15.21 9.65
CA PHE A 174 -11.01 14.57 10.85
C PHE A 174 -12.04 13.47 10.53
N ILE A 175 -12.04 12.42 11.35
CA ILE A 175 -13.01 11.33 11.27
C ILE A 175 -14.41 11.87 11.60
N ARG A 176 -15.41 11.44 10.84
CA ARG A 176 -16.83 11.75 11.08
C ARG A 176 -17.48 10.55 11.78
N ARG A 177 -18.58 10.80 12.51
CA ARG A 177 -19.22 9.79 13.37
C ARG A 177 -20.03 8.73 12.60
N ASP A 178 -20.54 9.09 11.43
CA ASP A 178 -21.33 8.23 10.53
C ASP A 178 -20.45 7.32 9.65
#